data_AF-A0A0E0EQY0-F1
#
_entry.id   AF-A0A0E0EQY0-F1
#
_cell.length_a   1.000
_cell.length_b   1.000
_cell.length_c   1.000
_cell.angle_alpha   90.00
_cell.angle_beta   90.00
_cell.angle_gamma   90.00
#
_symmetry.space_group_name_H-M   'P 1'
#
loop_
_entity.id
_entity.type
_entity.pdbx_description
1 polymer ?
#
loop_
_entity_poly.entity_id
_entity_poly.type
_entity_poly.pdbx_seq_one_letter_code
_entity_poly.pdbx_strand_id
1 'polypeptide(L)'
;MQNCTDITEIYPEGMKAYLINGAQKTGWLPVDYNMASLKNSIYSRTPRFDSNFDILSVTGFIFLIKPSSTWLNVEHDIFYREHGLNMTNYILSIQKLGSVKYISSPELGFLQSLSGCINREVNLVFRFLDKALSDPSTNKTYNYMLSNLTFIKTIASGIMVPKNYIWPVTSDNYIQLHTQIVQEAHNAGLEIYASDFSNDGIFPYNYSYDPLGEYLSFVSDGGFSVDGVLTDFPLTASEAIGNPLIISHNGGSGDYPGCTDLAYENAVRDCADVIDCSIQMTKDGIPICMSSIDLLATTDVQQSKFCSLLSVIPEIQKKKGIFTFNLTWDDINILRPKISFPLSNYVMLRNPRYTNHGKFLKLSEFLTYAKDKELSGIMITIENAAFMAASLGFDVVDLVTTALSHAGYNNPTTTNKEVMIQSTHSAVLVKLKQQKTQYKLVYTLPLNIEDASDSSVAEINKFADAVIVDRKSVFVESSGFIVRKTNLVKELQSAGRFAVYAQVFRNEFVSSPWDFFSDETVEINNYVLLPRSMKSVEIGGLVQTLQDKARSPARAPALVLKPSDVVEPPLPAAAAAAAAVPKTAGYSSPRSDAPPPAAAAVTAISSTAAACMDMAVLLAYVVAGV
;
A
#
# COMPACT_ATOMS: atom_id res chain seq x y z
N MET A 1 -17.49 -17.13 17.36
CA MET A 1 -16.16 -17.74 17.59
C MET A 1 -15.45 -18.15 16.31
N GLN A 2 -16.16 -18.60 15.27
CA GLN A 2 -15.57 -19.05 14.00
C GLN A 2 -14.49 -18.11 13.41
N ASN A 3 -14.65 -16.80 13.58
CA ASN A 3 -13.73 -15.83 12.97
C ASN A 3 -12.52 -15.49 13.85
N CYS A 4 -12.48 -15.95 15.10
CA CYS A 4 -11.47 -15.62 16.09
C CYS A 4 -10.81 -16.83 16.77
N THR A 5 -11.25 -18.07 16.47
CA THR A 5 -10.70 -19.29 17.06
C THR A 5 -10.76 -20.49 16.10
N ASP A 6 -10.06 -21.57 16.42
CA ASP A 6 -10.05 -22.86 15.71
C ASP A 6 -11.30 -23.74 15.94
N ILE A 7 -12.41 -23.12 16.32
CA ILE A 7 -13.63 -23.81 16.81
C ILE A 7 -14.24 -24.75 15.76
N THR A 8 -14.09 -24.44 14.48
CA THR A 8 -14.61 -25.26 13.38
C THR A 8 -13.86 -26.58 13.23
N GLU A 9 -12.60 -26.62 13.65
CA GLU A 9 -11.78 -27.83 13.63
C GLU A 9 -12.04 -28.70 14.85
N ILE A 10 -12.19 -28.07 16.03
CA ILE A 10 -12.39 -28.78 17.29
C ILE A 10 -13.84 -29.28 17.44
N TYR A 11 -14.83 -28.51 16.97
CA TYR A 11 -16.25 -28.83 17.10
C TYR A 11 -17.01 -28.68 15.76
N PRO A 12 -16.69 -29.44 14.71
CA PRO A 12 -17.24 -29.23 13.36
C PRO A 12 -18.78 -29.30 13.26
N GLU A 13 -19.42 -30.09 14.13
CA GLU A 13 -20.89 -30.22 14.19
C GLU A 13 -21.51 -29.37 15.33
N GLY A 14 -20.74 -28.45 15.89
CA GLY A 14 -21.10 -27.72 17.10
C GLY A 14 -22.08 -26.57 16.91
N MET A 15 -22.39 -26.16 15.68
CA MET A 15 -23.22 -24.98 15.43
C MET A 15 -24.60 -25.08 16.09
N LYS A 16 -25.02 -23.98 16.71
CA LYS A 16 -26.36 -23.81 17.26
C LYS A 16 -26.97 -22.51 16.77
N ALA A 17 -28.30 -22.50 16.69
CA ALA A 17 -29.07 -21.31 16.35
C ALA A 17 -29.56 -20.64 17.62
N TYR A 18 -29.28 -19.35 17.75
CA TYR A 18 -29.73 -18.51 18.84
C TYR A 18 -30.45 -17.28 18.30
N LEU A 19 -31.33 -16.72 19.10
CA LEU A 19 -31.85 -15.38 18.87
C LEU A 19 -30.93 -14.40 19.60
N ILE A 20 -30.18 -13.59 18.85
CA ILE A 20 -29.30 -12.56 19.41
C ILE A 20 -29.77 -11.22 18.87
N ASN A 21 -30.14 -10.31 19.75
CA ASN A 21 -30.59 -8.96 19.40
C ASN A 21 -31.76 -8.97 18.39
N GLY A 22 -32.68 -9.94 18.53
CA GLY A 22 -33.85 -10.09 17.65
C GLY A 22 -33.57 -10.72 16.28
N ALA A 23 -32.31 -11.07 15.98
CA ALA A 23 -31.92 -11.76 14.77
C ALA A 23 -31.55 -13.22 15.07
N GLN A 24 -32.01 -14.15 14.23
CA GLN A 24 -31.57 -15.54 14.32
C GLN A 24 -30.13 -15.65 13.81
N LYS A 25 -29.20 -16.00 14.69
CA LYS A 25 -27.78 -16.21 14.38
C LYS A 25 -27.43 -17.67 14.61
N THR A 26 -26.84 -18.30 13.60
CA THR A 26 -26.37 -19.69 13.66
C THR A 26 -24.86 -19.72 13.66
N GLY A 27 -24.25 -20.39 14.62
CA GLY A 27 -22.80 -20.55 14.69
C GLY A 27 -22.33 -21.14 16.02
N TRP A 28 -21.04 -21.00 16.28
CA TRP A 28 -20.41 -21.37 17.55
C TRP A 28 -20.33 -20.17 18.49
N LEU A 29 -21.13 -20.21 19.56
CA LEU A 29 -21.20 -19.13 20.55
C LEU A 29 -20.44 -19.48 21.83
N PRO A 30 -19.76 -18.50 22.47
CA PRO A 30 -18.91 -18.77 23.64
C PRO A 30 -19.62 -19.44 24.82
N VAL A 31 -20.93 -19.26 24.95
CA VAL A 31 -21.74 -19.85 26.04
C VAL A 31 -21.81 -21.38 25.99
N ASP A 32 -21.49 -21.99 24.85
CA ASP A 32 -21.61 -23.44 24.62
C ASP A 32 -20.33 -24.23 24.86
N TYR A 33 -19.18 -23.56 25.03
CA TYR A 33 -17.88 -24.22 24.99
C TYR A 33 -16.97 -23.80 26.15
N ASN A 34 -16.02 -24.69 26.48
CA ASN A 34 -14.95 -24.38 27.42
C ASN A 34 -13.73 -23.83 26.65
N MET A 35 -13.11 -22.78 27.18
CA MET A 35 -11.94 -22.13 26.60
C MET A 35 -10.70 -23.03 26.52
N ALA A 36 -10.59 -24.04 27.40
CA ALA A 36 -9.38 -24.85 27.53
C ALA A 36 -8.99 -25.67 26.27
N SER A 37 -9.92 -25.89 25.34
CA SER A 37 -9.70 -26.65 24.11
C SER A 37 -9.55 -25.78 22.86
N LEU A 38 -9.61 -24.45 23.00
CA LEU A 38 -9.67 -23.52 21.88
C LEU A 38 -8.45 -22.63 21.81
N LYS A 39 -8.04 -22.35 20.58
CA LYS A 39 -6.92 -21.47 20.30
C LYS A 39 -7.35 -20.35 19.36
N ASN A 40 -6.62 -19.25 19.41
CA ASN A 40 -6.87 -18.10 18.56
C ASN A 40 -6.56 -18.41 17.11
N SER A 41 -7.45 -17.98 16.22
CA SER A 41 -7.28 -18.02 14.76
C SER A 41 -7.99 -16.81 14.16
N ILE A 42 -7.34 -16.03 13.30
CA ILE A 42 -7.90 -14.76 12.82
C ILE A 42 -8.25 -14.88 11.35
N TYR A 43 -9.54 -15.02 11.05
CA TYR A 43 -10.01 -15.30 9.70
C TYR A 43 -9.62 -14.23 8.66
N SER A 44 -9.58 -12.96 9.06
CA SER A 44 -9.24 -11.85 8.16
C SER A 44 -7.74 -11.68 7.89
N ARG A 45 -6.88 -12.48 8.54
CA ARG A 45 -5.41 -12.38 8.44
C ARG A 45 -4.79 -13.69 8.02
N THR A 46 -3.47 -13.67 7.81
CA THR A 46 -2.75 -14.87 7.39
C THR A 46 -2.96 -16.03 8.37
N PRO A 47 -3.37 -17.23 7.89
CA PRO A 47 -3.67 -18.36 8.77
C PRO A 47 -2.40 -18.98 9.39
N ARG A 48 -1.22 -18.44 9.09
CA ARG A 48 0.06 -18.96 9.57
C ARG A 48 0.25 -18.80 11.09
N PHE A 49 -0.53 -17.93 11.72
CA PHE A 49 -0.59 -17.77 13.18
C PHE A 49 -1.76 -18.50 13.84
N ASP A 50 -2.62 -19.15 13.05
CA ASP A 50 -3.80 -19.80 13.56
C ASP A 50 -3.43 -20.97 14.48
N SER A 51 -4.22 -21.13 15.53
CA SER A 51 -4.05 -22.17 16.55
C SER A 51 -2.70 -22.15 17.28
N ASN A 52 -2.01 -21.01 17.32
CA ASN A 52 -0.72 -20.86 18.01
C ASN A 52 -0.84 -20.38 19.45
N PHE A 53 -1.86 -19.56 19.73
CA PHE A 53 -1.97 -18.86 21.00
C PHE A 53 -3.24 -19.23 21.74
N ASP A 54 -3.10 -19.39 23.06
CA ASP A 54 -4.23 -19.64 23.94
C ASP A 54 -5.08 -18.38 24.11
N ILE A 55 -6.38 -18.58 24.27
CA ILE A 55 -7.31 -17.50 24.61
C ILE A 55 -7.09 -17.11 26.08
N LEU A 56 -6.83 -15.83 26.34
CA LEU A 56 -6.65 -15.33 27.70
C LEU A 56 -7.99 -14.92 28.32
N SER A 57 -8.21 -15.31 29.58
CA SER A 57 -9.26 -14.70 30.38
C SER A 57 -8.91 -13.25 30.73
N VAL A 58 -9.89 -12.42 31.08
CA VAL A 58 -9.65 -11.01 31.46
C VAL A 58 -8.68 -10.91 32.64
N THR A 59 -8.82 -11.78 33.64
CA THR A 59 -7.91 -11.81 34.80
C THR A 59 -6.51 -12.30 34.42
N GLY A 60 -6.41 -13.30 33.53
CA GLY A 60 -5.14 -13.77 32.98
C GLY A 60 -4.41 -12.67 32.22
N PHE A 61 -5.12 -11.93 31.36
CA PHE A 61 -4.60 -10.77 30.65
C PHE A 61 -4.07 -9.69 31.60
N ILE A 62 -4.88 -9.27 32.58
CA ILE A 62 -4.47 -8.23 33.56
C ILE A 62 -3.23 -8.68 34.34
N PHE A 63 -3.17 -9.93 34.77
CA PHE A 63 -2.04 -10.45 35.55
C PHE A 63 -0.76 -10.60 34.73
N LEU A 64 -0.88 -11.08 33.48
CA LEU A 64 0.25 -11.33 32.60
C LEU A 64 0.85 -10.04 32.06
N ILE A 65 0.00 -9.13 31.55
CA ILE A 65 0.43 -7.91 30.86
C ILE A 65 0.66 -6.75 31.84
N LYS A 66 -0.06 -6.73 32.98
CA LYS A 66 -0.01 -5.66 33.99
C LYS A 66 -0.12 -4.25 33.38
N PRO A 67 -1.14 -3.99 32.54
CA PRO A 67 -1.26 -2.72 31.85
C PRO A 67 -1.54 -1.59 32.85
N SER A 68 -1.05 -0.38 32.55
CA SER A 68 -1.34 0.83 33.34
C SER A 68 -2.82 1.24 33.29
N SER A 69 -3.52 0.88 32.20
CA SER A 69 -4.95 1.10 31.99
C SER A 69 -5.52 -0.01 31.11
N THR A 70 -6.76 -0.44 31.38
CA THR A 70 -7.48 -1.49 30.64
C THR A 70 -8.84 -0.95 30.17
N TRP A 71 -9.14 -1.19 28.89
CA TRP A 71 -10.45 -0.98 28.28
C TRP A 71 -11.13 -2.33 28.06
N LEU A 72 -12.36 -2.51 28.56
CA LEU A 72 -13.13 -3.73 28.37
C LEU A 72 -14.38 -3.46 27.53
N ASN A 73 -14.62 -4.25 26.50
CA ASN A 73 -15.81 -4.17 25.66
C ASN A 73 -16.75 -5.34 25.96
N VAL A 74 -18.00 -5.05 26.35
CA VAL A 74 -19.04 -6.05 26.63
C VAL A 74 -20.11 -5.94 25.55
N GLU A 75 -20.13 -6.88 24.61
CA GLU A 75 -20.96 -6.76 23.40
C GLU A 75 -22.42 -7.20 23.54
N HIS A 76 -22.68 -8.18 24.41
CA HIS A 76 -23.94 -8.95 24.39
C HIS A 76 -24.46 -9.30 25.80
N ASP A 77 -24.54 -8.32 26.71
CA ASP A 77 -24.95 -8.57 28.10
C ASP A 77 -26.36 -9.17 28.21
N ILE A 78 -27.33 -8.70 27.42
CA ILE A 78 -28.69 -9.26 27.40
C ILE A 78 -28.65 -10.75 27.06
N PHE A 79 -27.96 -11.12 25.99
CA PHE A 79 -27.81 -12.51 25.57
C PHE A 79 -27.15 -13.35 26.67
N TYR A 80 -26.07 -12.85 27.29
CA TYR A 80 -25.42 -13.57 28.40
C TYR A 80 -26.35 -13.76 29.60
N ARG A 81 -27.18 -12.78 29.91
CA ARG A 81 -28.17 -12.84 31.00
C ARG A 81 -29.25 -13.88 30.77
N GLU A 82 -29.75 -13.99 29.55
CA GLU A 82 -30.69 -15.04 29.13
C GLU A 82 -30.11 -16.45 29.34
N HIS A 83 -28.78 -16.58 29.33
CA HIS A 83 -28.05 -17.81 29.56
C HIS A 83 -27.50 -17.94 31.00
N GLY A 84 -28.03 -17.15 31.94
CA GLY A 84 -27.70 -17.24 33.36
C GLY A 84 -26.34 -16.64 33.75
N LEU A 85 -25.70 -15.88 32.85
CA LEU A 85 -24.44 -15.19 33.10
C LEU A 85 -24.71 -13.72 33.44
N ASN A 86 -24.00 -13.18 34.44
CA ASN A 86 -24.19 -11.80 34.88
C ASN A 86 -22.91 -10.99 34.67
N MET A 87 -22.84 -10.25 33.57
CA MET A 87 -21.66 -9.46 33.22
C MET A 87 -21.44 -8.30 34.19
N THR A 88 -22.51 -7.71 34.74
CA THR A 88 -22.40 -6.65 35.76
C THR A 88 -21.63 -7.14 36.99
N ASN A 89 -22.02 -8.27 37.56
CA ASN A 89 -21.33 -8.86 38.71
C ASN A 89 -19.89 -9.24 38.37
N TYR A 90 -19.66 -9.76 37.16
CA TYR A 90 -18.31 -10.10 36.70
C TYR A 90 -17.41 -8.86 36.64
N ILE A 91 -17.86 -7.78 35.99
CA ILE A 91 -17.15 -6.50 35.90
C ILE A 91 -16.83 -5.94 37.29
N LEU A 92 -17.81 -5.91 38.20
CA LEU A 92 -17.61 -5.43 39.58
C LEU A 92 -16.58 -6.29 40.34
N SER A 93 -16.50 -7.59 40.04
CA SER A 93 -15.53 -8.49 40.67
C SER A 93 -14.09 -8.19 40.24
N ILE A 94 -13.88 -7.91 38.95
CA ILE A 94 -12.53 -7.66 38.39
C ILE A 94 -12.09 -6.21 38.53
N GLN A 95 -13.02 -5.26 38.71
CA GLN A 95 -12.69 -3.86 38.97
C GLN A 95 -11.80 -3.68 40.21
N LYS A 96 -11.91 -4.58 41.19
CA LYS A 96 -11.07 -4.60 42.39
C LYS A 96 -9.57 -4.75 42.09
N LEU A 97 -9.21 -5.16 40.88
CA LEU A 97 -7.83 -5.26 40.42
C LEU A 97 -7.21 -3.89 40.05
N GLY A 98 -8.02 -2.82 39.95
CA GLY A 98 -7.57 -1.44 39.84
C GLY A 98 -7.09 -0.97 38.45
N SER A 99 -6.93 -1.88 37.48
CA SER A 99 -6.43 -1.55 36.13
C SER A 99 -7.51 -1.16 35.12
N VAL A 100 -8.78 -1.45 35.39
CA VAL A 100 -9.90 -1.15 34.46
C VAL A 100 -10.29 0.32 34.56
N LYS A 101 -10.12 1.06 33.46
CA LYS A 101 -10.44 2.50 33.36
C LYS A 101 -11.57 2.81 32.38
N TYR A 102 -11.81 1.92 31.42
CA TYR A 102 -12.87 2.11 30.43
C TYR A 102 -13.70 0.83 30.29
N ILE A 103 -15.02 0.99 30.21
CA ILE A 103 -15.95 -0.08 29.87
C ILE A 103 -16.84 0.42 28.75
N SER A 104 -16.85 -0.29 27.62
CA SER A 104 -17.74 -0.01 26.51
C SER A 104 -18.78 -1.09 26.30
N SER A 105 -19.93 -0.70 25.76
CA SER A 105 -20.96 -1.63 25.32
C SER A 105 -21.88 -0.99 24.28
N PRO A 106 -22.38 -1.76 23.30
CA PRO A 106 -23.45 -1.33 22.41
C PRO A 106 -24.84 -1.41 23.06
N GLU A 107 -24.97 -1.99 24.25
CA GLU A 107 -26.25 -2.11 24.97
C GLU A 107 -26.34 -1.02 26.04
N LEU A 108 -27.10 0.06 25.78
CA LEU A 108 -27.14 1.22 26.68
C LEU A 108 -27.70 0.86 28.07
N GLY A 109 -28.67 -0.07 28.13
CA GLY A 109 -29.23 -0.59 29.36
C GLY A 109 -28.22 -1.34 30.24
N PHE A 110 -27.20 -1.97 29.64
CA PHE A 110 -26.11 -2.56 30.41
C PHE A 110 -25.25 -1.48 31.07
N LEU A 111 -24.84 -0.44 30.32
CA LEU A 111 -24.10 0.69 30.88
C LEU A 111 -24.92 1.40 31.98
N GLN A 112 -26.23 1.54 31.78
CA GLN A 112 -27.12 2.09 32.80
C GLN A 112 -27.11 1.26 34.08
N SER A 113 -27.13 -0.07 33.97
CA SER A 113 -27.06 -0.96 35.13
C SER A 113 -25.73 -0.85 35.90
N LEU A 114 -24.63 -0.53 35.20
CA LEU A 114 -23.32 -0.29 35.81
C LEU A 114 -23.19 1.10 36.45
N SER A 115 -23.78 2.13 35.83
CA SER A 115 -23.59 3.54 36.22
C SER A 115 -23.89 3.83 37.70
N GLY A 116 -24.78 3.05 38.33
CA GLY A 116 -25.14 3.20 39.75
C GLY A 116 -24.23 2.46 40.74
N CYS A 117 -23.39 1.53 40.30
CA CYS A 117 -22.60 0.64 41.18
C CYS A 117 -21.10 0.58 40.85
N ILE A 118 -20.68 1.05 39.67
CA ILE A 118 -19.29 1.08 39.25
C ILE A 118 -18.53 2.25 39.91
N ASN A 119 -17.22 2.09 40.17
CA ASN A 119 -16.36 3.22 40.57
C ASN A 119 -16.46 4.38 39.58
N ARG A 120 -16.64 5.59 40.09
CA ARG A 120 -16.75 6.85 39.32
C ARG A 120 -15.51 7.19 38.50
N GLU A 121 -14.35 6.61 38.82
CA GLU A 121 -13.14 6.75 38.01
C GLU A 121 -13.16 5.91 36.72
N VAL A 122 -14.14 5.01 36.56
CA VAL A 122 -14.27 4.21 35.34
C VAL A 122 -15.16 4.95 34.35
N ASN A 123 -14.63 5.18 33.16
CA ASN A 123 -15.35 5.77 32.04
C ASN A 123 -16.25 4.73 31.39
N LEU A 124 -17.55 5.03 31.34
CA LEU A 124 -18.53 4.24 30.60
C LEU A 124 -18.67 4.83 29.19
N VAL A 125 -18.49 4.01 28.17
CA VAL A 125 -18.47 4.44 26.77
C VAL A 125 -19.54 3.71 25.97
N PHE A 126 -20.53 4.44 25.47
CA PHE A 126 -21.58 3.85 24.65
C PHE A 126 -21.10 3.63 23.21
N ARG A 127 -21.10 2.38 22.73
CA ARG A 127 -20.61 2.02 21.40
C ARG A 127 -21.75 1.99 20.38
N PHE A 128 -21.68 2.88 19.39
CA PHE A 128 -22.57 2.84 18.25
C PHE A 128 -22.17 1.71 17.29
N LEU A 129 -23.18 1.03 16.72
CA LEU A 129 -22.98 0.08 15.62
C LEU A 129 -23.49 0.70 14.31
N ASP A 130 -23.91 -0.10 13.34
CA ASP A 130 -24.57 0.43 12.14
C ASP A 130 -25.83 1.23 12.48
N LYS A 131 -26.04 2.34 11.76
CA LYS A 131 -27.14 3.30 11.98
C LYS A 131 -28.53 2.66 11.96
N ALA A 132 -28.72 1.64 11.12
CA ALA A 132 -29.99 0.95 10.94
C ALA A 132 -30.26 -0.09 12.04
N LEU A 133 -29.23 -0.57 12.73
CA LEU A 133 -29.39 -1.51 13.83
C LEU A 133 -30.03 -0.85 15.04
N SER A 134 -30.70 -1.65 15.85
CA SER A 134 -31.31 -1.22 17.11
C SER A 134 -30.54 -1.77 18.31
N ASP A 135 -30.43 -0.95 19.34
CA ASP A 135 -30.01 -1.41 20.65
C ASP A 135 -31.15 -2.23 21.27
N PRO A 136 -30.93 -3.52 21.57
CA PRO A 136 -31.94 -4.41 22.11
C PRO A 136 -32.47 -3.98 23.48
N SER A 137 -31.70 -3.19 24.25
CA SER A 137 -32.09 -2.74 25.57
C SER A 137 -33.07 -1.56 25.55
N THR A 138 -33.00 -0.71 24.52
CA THR A 138 -33.87 0.47 24.37
C THR A 138 -34.89 0.32 23.25
N ASN A 139 -34.71 -0.67 22.37
CA ASN A 139 -35.46 -0.87 21.14
C ASN A 139 -35.49 0.39 20.25
N LYS A 140 -34.39 1.15 20.27
CA LYS A 140 -34.16 2.34 19.45
C LYS A 140 -32.99 2.10 18.51
N THR A 141 -33.06 2.68 17.32
CA THR A 141 -31.94 2.62 16.37
C THR A 141 -30.76 3.45 16.85
N TYR A 142 -29.54 3.05 16.48
CA TYR A 142 -28.35 3.86 16.74
C TYR A 142 -28.44 5.23 16.08
N ASN A 143 -29.07 5.33 14.90
CA ASN A 143 -29.36 6.62 14.27
C ASN A 143 -30.29 7.50 15.12
N TYR A 144 -31.31 6.93 15.75
CA TYR A 144 -32.19 7.68 16.65
C TYR A 144 -31.43 8.15 17.89
N MET A 145 -30.63 7.28 18.49
CA MET A 145 -29.86 7.62 19.70
C MET A 145 -28.79 8.68 19.45
N LEU A 146 -28.27 8.78 18.22
CA LEU A 146 -27.35 9.83 17.81
C LEU A 146 -27.93 11.23 18.00
N SER A 147 -29.25 11.39 17.84
CA SER A 147 -29.96 12.66 18.05
C SER A 147 -30.21 13.01 19.52
N ASN A 148 -29.84 12.13 20.46
CA ASN A 148 -30.13 12.29 21.89
C ASN A 148 -28.90 12.06 22.79
N LEU A 149 -27.80 12.74 22.45
CA LEU A 149 -26.53 12.66 23.18
C LEU A 149 -26.65 13.12 24.64
N THR A 150 -27.52 14.09 24.93
CA THR A 150 -27.76 14.55 26.31
C THR A 150 -28.35 13.45 27.19
N PHE A 151 -29.22 12.58 26.65
CA PHE A 151 -29.68 11.40 27.40
C PHE A 151 -28.55 10.41 27.62
N ILE A 152 -27.74 10.12 26.59
CA ILE A 152 -26.59 9.21 26.70
C ILE A 152 -25.61 9.72 27.77
N LYS A 153 -25.36 11.03 27.85
CA LYS A 153 -24.52 11.66 28.88
C LYS A 153 -24.94 11.35 30.32
N THR A 154 -26.23 11.10 30.55
CA THR A 154 -26.73 10.73 31.89
C THR A 154 -26.28 9.33 32.32
N ILE A 155 -25.83 8.50 31.38
CA ILE A 155 -25.45 7.10 31.58
C ILE A 155 -23.94 6.89 31.34
N ALA A 156 -23.38 7.56 30.32
CA ALA A 156 -22.02 7.36 29.84
C ALA A 156 -21.19 8.67 29.92
N SER A 157 -19.88 8.51 30.06
CA SER A 157 -18.92 9.63 29.98
C SER A 157 -18.40 9.86 28.56
N GLY A 158 -18.51 8.85 27.68
CA GLY A 158 -18.15 9.00 26.28
C GLY A 158 -18.99 8.14 25.34
N ILE A 159 -18.77 8.33 24.04
CA ILE A 159 -19.33 7.52 22.96
C ILE A 159 -18.22 7.03 22.05
N MET A 160 -18.40 5.85 21.47
CA MET A 160 -17.54 5.30 20.42
C MET A 160 -18.36 5.12 19.17
N VAL A 161 -17.91 5.68 18.05
CA VAL A 161 -18.65 5.63 16.78
C VAL A 161 -17.77 5.07 15.66
N PRO A 162 -18.34 4.23 14.76
CA PRO A 162 -17.67 3.86 13.53
C PRO A 162 -17.20 5.10 12.76
N LYS A 163 -16.01 5.06 12.15
CA LYS A 163 -15.42 6.21 11.44
C LYS A 163 -16.35 6.86 10.39
N ASN A 164 -17.25 6.08 9.79
CA ASN A 164 -18.24 6.55 8.81
C ASN A 164 -19.39 7.39 9.40
N TYR A 165 -19.54 7.46 10.73
CA TYR A 165 -20.43 8.43 11.39
C TYR A 165 -19.86 9.85 11.34
N ILE A 166 -18.53 9.94 11.39
CA ILE A 166 -17.78 11.19 11.42
C ILE A 166 -17.53 11.65 9.98
N TRP A 167 -16.95 10.77 9.15
CA TRP A 167 -16.69 11.00 7.73
C TRP A 167 -17.50 10.01 6.88
N PRO A 168 -18.72 10.36 6.45
CA PRO A 168 -19.54 9.46 5.64
C PRO A 168 -18.85 9.11 4.34
N VAL A 169 -19.03 7.87 3.87
CA VAL A 169 -18.45 7.38 2.62
C VAL A 169 -19.58 7.06 1.64
N THR A 170 -19.45 7.49 0.39
CA THR A 170 -20.39 7.17 -0.68
C THR A 170 -20.30 5.70 -1.09
N SER A 171 -21.33 5.18 -1.76
CA SER A 171 -21.31 3.79 -2.27
C SER A 171 -20.21 3.52 -3.31
N ASP A 172 -19.69 4.56 -3.97
CA ASP A 172 -18.54 4.48 -4.87
C ASP A 172 -17.19 4.76 -4.16
N ASN A 173 -17.17 4.72 -2.82
CA ASN A 173 -15.99 4.72 -1.96
C ASN A 173 -15.22 6.07 -1.90
N TYR A 174 -15.94 7.17 -1.74
CA TYR A 174 -15.36 8.51 -1.52
C TYR A 174 -15.87 9.15 -0.23
N ILE A 175 -15.00 9.87 0.47
CA ILE A 175 -15.38 10.63 1.67
C ILE A 175 -16.31 11.78 1.29
N GLN A 176 -17.29 12.05 2.15
CA GLN A 176 -18.16 13.21 2.13
C GLN A 176 -17.70 14.22 3.17
N LEU A 177 -18.33 15.39 3.22
CA LEU A 177 -18.12 16.34 4.30
C LEU A 177 -18.41 15.68 5.65
N HIS A 178 -17.56 15.98 6.64
CA HIS A 178 -17.75 15.46 7.98
C HIS A 178 -19.08 15.91 8.57
N THR A 179 -19.63 15.09 9.46
CA THR A 179 -20.82 15.45 10.23
C THR A 179 -20.46 16.34 11.42
N GLN A 180 -21.47 16.83 12.12
CA GLN A 180 -21.30 17.64 13.33
C GLN A 180 -21.17 16.80 14.61
N ILE A 181 -21.12 15.47 14.50
CA ILE A 181 -21.25 14.57 15.66
C ILE A 181 -20.18 14.79 16.73
N VAL A 182 -18.96 15.12 16.33
CA VAL A 182 -17.86 15.42 17.26
C VAL A 182 -18.21 16.63 18.11
N GLN A 183 -18.60 17.74 17.46
CA GLN A 183 -19.01 18.97 18.12
C GLN A 183 -20.27 18.77 18.98
N GLU A 184 -21.24 18.00 18.51
CA GLU A 184 -22.47 17.69 19.24
C GLU A 184 -22.18 16.86 20.50
N ALA A 185 -21.26 15.88 20.43
CA ALA A 185 -20.83 15.09 21.57
C ALA A 185 -20.12 15.96 22.62
N HIS A 186 -19.17 16.80 22.19
CA HIS A 186 -18.49 17.74 23.08
C HIS A 186 -19.45 18.73 23.73
N ASN A 187 -20.41 19.27 22.97
CA ASN A 187 -21.47 20.15 23.50
C ASN A 187 -22.36 19.45 24.54
N ALA A 188 -22.58 18.14 24.39
CA ALA A 188 -23.28 17.33 25.37
C ALA A 188 -22.40 16.93 26.58
N GLY A 189 -21.10 17.27 26.57
CA GLY A 189 -20.13 16.93 27.61
C GLY A 189 -19.66 15.47 27.53
N LEU A 190 -19.73 14.84 26.36
CA LEU A 190 -19.26 13.49 26.09
C LEU A 190 -17.90 13.54 25.39
N GLU A 191 -17.00 12.64 25.79
CA GLU A 191 -15.85 12.26 24.96
C GLU A 191 -16.34 11.46 23.74
N ILE A 192 -15.67 11.59 22.59
CA ILE A 192 -15.98 10.84 21.38
C ILE A 192 -14.73 10.13 20.86
N TYR A 193 -14.86 8.81 20.66
CA TYR A 193 -13.84 7.93 20.12
C TYR A 193 -14.25 7.41 18.75
N ALA A 194 -13.35 7.45 17.78
CA ALA A 194 -13.60 6.87 16.45
C ALA A 194 -13.10 5.41 16.42
N SER A 195 -13.87 4.49 15.82
CA SER A 195 -13.49 3.08 15.64
C SER A 195 -13.43 2.66 14.17
N ASP A 196 -13.04 1.41 13.95
CA ASP A 196 -13.02 0.73 12.63
C ASP A 196 -11.88 1.21 11.72
N PHE A 197 -10.75 1.57 12.32
CA PHE A 197 -9.49 1.77 11.61
C PHE A 197 -8.81 0.42 11.34
N SER A 198 -8.30 0.26 10.13
CA SER A 198 -7.60 -0.96 9.70
C SER A 198 -6.60 -0.61 8.61
N ASN A 199 -5.32 -0.96 8.78
CA ASN A 199 -4.31 -0.76 7.74
C ASN A 199 -4.48 -1.75 6.58
N ASP A 200 -5.13 -2.88 6.84
CA ASP A 200 -5.36 -4.00 5.92
C ASP A 200 -6.78 -4.03 5.32
N GLY A 201 -7.41 -2.84 5.22
CA GLY A 201 -8.78 -2.67 4.70
C GLY A 201 -8.88 -1.94 3.36
N ILE A 202 -10.10 -1.82 2.82
CA ILE A 202 -10.38 -0.95 1.67
C ILE A 202 -10.58 0.48 2.20
N PHE A 203 -9.71 1.39 1.77
CA PHE A 203 -9.78 2.80 2.10
C PHE A 203 -10.64 3.55 1.08
N PRO A 204 -11.36 4.61 1.49
CA PRO A 204 -11.85 5.62 0.55
C PRO A 204 -10.74 6.10 -0.37
N TYR A 205 -11.05 6.29 -1.66
CA TYR A 205 -10.07 6.70 -2.67
C TYR A 205 -9.41 8.05 -2.38
N ASN A 206 -10.01 8.86 -1.50
CA ASN A 206 -9.46 10.13 -1.05
C ASN A 206 -8.18 9.99 -0.19
N TYR A 207 -7.98 8.83 0.45
CA TYR A 207 -6.80 8.57 1.26
C TYR A 207 -5.71 7.82 0.50
N SER A 208 -5.96 7.37 -0.74
CA SER A 208 -4.91 6.73 -1.56
C SER A 208 -4.24 5.52 -0.89
N TYR A 209 -5.02 4.78 -0.10
CA TYR A 209 -4.57 3.69 0.78
C TYR A 209 -3.56 4.09 1.88
N ASP A 210 -3.37 5.38 2.15
CA ASP A 210 -2.52 5.89 3.22
C ASP A 210 -3.26 5.87 4.57
N PRO A 211 -2.88 4.98 5.51
CA PRO A 211 -3.50 4.96 6.82
C PRO A 211 -3.15 6.20 7.65
N LEU A 212 -1.95 6.79 7.49
CA LEU A 212 -1.55 7.99 8.24
C LEU A 212 -2.42 9.19 7.85
N GLY A 213 -2.63 9.38 6.54
CA GLY A 213 -3.57 10.37 6.01
C GLY A 213 -5.00 10.19 6.54
N GLU A 214 -5.46 8.94 6.71
CA GLU A 214 -6.76 8.67 7.34
C GLU A 214 -6.77 9.13 8.81
N TYR A 215 -5.79 8.75 9.65
CA TYR A 215 -5.75 9.19 11.06
C TYR A 215 -5.69 10.71 11.21
N LEU A 216 -4.89 11.40 10.39
CA LEU A 216 -4.72 12.85 10.43
C LEU A 216 -6.05 13.60 10.22
N SER A 217 -7.00 13.02 9.47
CA SER A 217 -8.33 13.59 9.25
C SER A 217 -9.23 13.60 10.50
N PHE A 218 -8.85 12.89 11.57
CA PHE A 218 -9.58 12.82 12.84
C PHE A 218 -8.95 13.62 13.97
N VAL A 219 -7.74 14.16 13.79
CA VAL A 219 -6.93 14.77 14.87
C VAL A 219 -6.47 16.22 14.59
N SER A 220 -7.02 16.89 13.56
CA SER A 220 -6.49 18.20 13.11
C SER A 220 -6.93 19.41 13.96
N ASP A 221 -6.06 20.43 14.03
CA ASP A 221 -6.18 21.66 14.84
C ASP A 221 -7.30 22.64 14.41
N GLY A 222 -8.19 22.25 13.50
CA GLY A 222 -9.29 23.08 12.96
C GLY A 222 -10.55 23.18 13.85
N GLY A 223 -10.47 22.78 15.12
CA GLY A 223 -11.62 22.72 16.04
C GLY A 223 -12.47 21.44 15.92
N PHE A 224 -12.01 20.45 15.16
CA PHE A 224 -12.64 19.16 14.94
C PHE A 224 -11.59 18.05 15.16
N SER A 225 -11.45 17.63 16.41
CA SER A 225 -10.59 16.51 16.80
C SER A 225 -11.39 15.55 17.67
N VAL A 226 -11.31 14.25 17.39
CA VAL A 226 -11.81 13.23 18.32
C VAL A 226 -10.89 13.15 19.55
N ASP A 227 -11.41 12.59 20.65
CA ASP A 227 -10.66 12.43 21.90
C ASP A 227 -9.73 11.19 21.87
N GLY A 228 -9.94 10.30 20.90
CA GLY A 228 -9.05 9.18 20.61
C GLY A 228 -9.56 8.30 19.46
N VAL A 229 -8.67 7.44 18.97
CA VAL A 229 -8.99 6.43 17.94
C VAL A 229 -8.83 5.03 18.52
N LEU A 230 -9.75 4.13 18.20
CA LEU A 230 -9.65 2.71 18.48
C LEU A 230 -9.14 2.00 17.23
N THR A 231 -7.94 1.45 17.32
CA THR A 231 -7.25 0.81 16.20
C THR A 231 -6.48 -0.43 16.64
N ASP A 232 -6.41 -1.41 15.74
CA ASP A 232 -5.52 -2.57 15.86
C ASP A 232 -4.05 -2.22 15.51
N PHE A 233 -3.81 -0.99 15.02
CA PHE A 233 -2.54 -0.48 14.51
C PHE A 233 -2.07 0.76 15.28
N PRO A 234 -1.78 0.64 16.59
CA PRO A 234 -1.41 1.78 17.43
C PRO A 234 -0.08 2.43 17.04
N LEU A 235 0.83 1.69 16.37
CA LEU A 235 2.06 2.25 15.83
C LEU A 235 1.73 3.33 14.81
N THR A 236 0.94 3.02 13.78
CA THR A 236 0.51 3.97 12.73
C THR A 236 -0.08 5.26 13.31
N ALA A 237 -0.97 5.14 14.30
CA ALA A 237 -1.58 6.30 14.96
C ALA A 237 -0.57 7.15 15.76
N SER A 238 0.53 6.56 16.21
CA SER A 238 1.58 7.23 16.98
C SER A 238 2.73 7.78 16.14
N GLU A 239 2.76 7.50 14.83
CA GLU A 239 3.85 7.88 13.96
C GLU A 239 3.66 9.28 13.35
N ALA A 240 4.76 10.04 13.35
CA ALA A 240 4.96 11.23 12.52
C ALA A 240 6.41 11.19 12.00
N ILE A 241 6.58 11.42 10.71
CA ILE A 241 7.83 11.15 9.99
C ILE A 241 8.90 12.23 10.29
N GLY A 242 10.19 11.85 10.22
CA GLY A 242 11.27 12.82 9.98
C GLY A 242 11.35 13.27 8.51
N ASN A 243 12.35 14.07 8.12
CA ASN A 243 12.49 14.59 6.74
C ASN A 243 13.57 13.84 5.93
N PRO A 244 13.30 12.66 5.34
CA PRO A 244 14.18 12.05 4.34
C PRO A 244 14.02 12.71 2.96
N LEU A 245 14.97 12.47 2.04
CA LEU A 245 14.84 12.90 0.64
C LEU A 245 13.77 12.04 -0.07
N ILE A 246 12.74 12.68 -0.59
CA ILE A 246 11.61 12.05 -1.29
C ILE A 246 11.74 12.24 -2.81
N ILE A 247 11.81 11.12 -3.54
CA ILE A 247 11.84 11.10 -5.00
C ILE A 247 10.54 10.45 -5.49
N SER A 248 9.80 11.12 -6.38
CA SER A 248 8.58 10.53 -6.95
C SER A 248 8.90 9.32 -7.82
N HIS A 249 7.93 8.43 -8.02
CA HIS A 249 8.03 7.32 -8.98
C HIS A 249 6.92 7.45 -10.02
N ASN A 250 7.26 8.04 -11.17
CA ASN A 250 6.41 8.52 -12.25
C ASN A 250 5.42 9.62 -11.82
N GLY A 251 5.86 10.52 -10.94
CA GLY A 251 5.00 11.50 -10.25
C GLY A 251 4.13 10.85 -9.16
N GLY A 252 2.99 11.48 -8.83
CA GLY A 252 1.94 10.98 -7.92
C GLY A 252 1.15 9.83 -8.54
N SER A 253 1.86 8.79 -8.98
CA SER A 253 1.31 7.72 -9.80
C SER A 253 0.34 6.81 -9.04
N GLY A 254 0.32 6.89 -7.70
CA GLY A 254 -0.67 6.28 -6.81
C GLY A 254 -2.10 6.80 -7.05
N ASP A 255 -2.23 8.04 -7.51
CA ASP A 255 -3.51 8.74 -7.66
C ASP A 255 -3.89 9.01 -9.12
N TYR A 256 -2.88 9.27 -9.94
CA TYR A 256 -3.06 9.63 -11.35
C TYR A 256 -2.24 8.71 -12.26
N PRO A 257 -2.59 8.58 -13.55
CA PRO A 257 -1.73 7.95 -14.54
C PRO A 257 -0.32 8.55 -14.49
N GLY A 258 0.69 7.71 -14.33
CA GLY A 258 2.08 8.17 -14.14
C GLY A 258 2.63 8.91 -15.37
N CYS A 259 3.64 9.75 -15.13
CA CYS A 259 4.27 10.62 -16.14
C CYS A 259 3.32 11.62 -16.82
N THR A 260 2.21 11.97 -16.17
CA THR A 260 1.29 13.01 -16.64
C THR A 260 1.46 14.32 -15.87
N ASP A 261 0.96 15.41 -16.46
CA ASP A 261 0.84 16.73 -15.83
C ASP A 261 0.22 16.64 -14.42
N LEU A 262 -0.92 15.96 -14.28
CA LEU A 262 -1.60 15.78 -12.99
C LEU A 262 -0.78 14.96 -12.00
N ALA A 263 -0.08 13.92 -12.45
CA ALA A 263 0.80 13.15 -11.57
C ALA A 263 1.96 14.02 -11.06
N TYR A 264 2.55 14.88 -11.90
CA TYR A 264 3.61 15.78 -11.48
C TYR A 264 3.13 16.92 -10.58
N GLU A 265 1.94 17.46 -10.83
CA GLU A 265 1.29 18.43 -9.95
C GLU A 265 1.02 17.83 -8.57
N ASN A 266 0.50 16.61 -8.53
CA ASN A 266 0.24 15.89 -7.29
C ASN A 266 1.53 15.64 -6.50
N ALA A 267 2.58 15.14 -7.15
CA ALA A 267 3.87 14.90 -6.48
C ALA A 267 4.46 16.17 -5.85
N VAL A 268 4.37 17.31 -6.52
CA VAL A 268 4.85 18.60 -5.98
C VAL A 268 3.98 19.04 -4.80
N ARG A 269 2.65 18.92 -4.91
CA ARG A 269 1.72 19.26 -3.83
C ARG A 269 1.95 18.41 -2.59
N ASP A 270 2.26 17.14 -2.79
CA ASP A 270 2.53 16.17 -1.73
C ASP A 270 4.01 16.22 -1.27
N CYS A 271 4.71 17.32 -1.58
CA CYS A 271 6.04 17.67 -1.05
C CYS A 271 7.18 16.73 -1.48
N ALA A 272 7.14 16.14 -2.68
CA ALA A 272 8.30 15.46 -3.23
C ALA A 272 9.48 16.43 -3.44
N ASP A 273 10.69 16.06 -2.98
CA ASP A 273 11.90 16.86 -3.17
C ASP A 273 12.40 16.81 -4.62
N VAL A 274 12.21 15.67 -5.29
CA VAL A 274 12.64 15.39 -6.66
C VAL A 274 11.50 14.72 -7.42
N ILE A 275 11.20 15.23 -8.62
CA ILE A 275 10.29 14.55 -9.56
C ILE A 275 11.06 13.84 -10.67
N ASP A 276 10.53 12.70 -11.14
CA ASP A 276 11.19 11.80 -12.08
C ASP A 276 10.55 11.79 -13.48
N CYS A 277 11.36 11.57 -14.53
CA CYS A 277 10.87 11.38 -15.89
C CYS A 277 11.65 10.25 -16.56
N SER A 278 10.95 9.15 -16.84
CA SER A 278 11.48 8.03 -17.64
C SER A 278 11.38 8.33 -19.12
N ILE A 279 12.50 8.28 -19.85
CA ILE A 279 12.58 8.70 -21.24
C ILE A 279 12.20 7.58 -22.20
N GLN A 280 11.23 7.87 -23.08
CA GLN A 280 10.95 7.08 -24.27
C GLN A 280 11.09 7.94 -25.52
N MET A 281 11.36 7.28 -26.65
CA MET A 281 11.46 7.94 -27.96
C MET A 281 10.23 7.69 -28.81
N THR A 282 9.70 8.75 -29.41
CA THR A 282 8.67 8.69 -30.45
C THR A 282 9.31 8.42 -31.83
N LYS A 283 8.48 8.03 -32.81
CA LYS A 283 8.91 7.77 -34.20
C LYS A 283 9.60 8.96 -34.85
N ASP A 284 9.15 10.17 -34.53
CA ASP A 284 9.66 11.44 -35.03
C ASP A 284 10.83 11.99 -34.19
N GLY A 285 11.37 11.19 -33.27
CA GLY A 285 12.60 11.52 -32.53
C GLY A 285 12.38 12.50 -31.38
N ILE A 286 11.15 12.69 -30.92
CA ILE A 286 10.82 13.52 -29.76
C ILE A 286 10.93 12.68 -28.48
N PRO A 287 11.76 13.08 -27.49
CA PRO A 287 11.82 12.43 -26.18
C PRO A 287 10.62 12.82 -25.31
N ILE A 288 9.99 11.82 -24.69
CA ILE A 288 8.78 11.97 -23.87
C ILE A 288 8.95 11.31 -22.50
N CYS A 289 8.23 11.82 -21.50
CA CYS A 289 8.14 11.19 -20.18
C CYS A 289 7.09 10.08 -20.22
N MET A 290 7.52 8.82 -20.15
CA MET A 290 6.61 7.66 -20.07
C MET A 290 7.27 6.48 -19.35
N SER A 291 6.54 5.84 -18.45
CA SER A 291 7.06 4.78 -17.58
C SER A 291 7.29 3.42 -18.26
N SER A 292 6.81 3.26 -19.50
CA SER A 292 6.95 2.04 -20.30
C SER A 292 7.21 2.41 -21.74
N ILE A 293 7.97 1.60 -22.47
CA ILE A 293 8.13 1.72 -23.93
C ILE A 293 6.94 1.08 -24.69
N ASP A 294 6.22 0.15 -24.05
CA ASP A 294 4.99 -0.46 -24.55
C ASP A 294 3.77 0.34 -24.08
N LEU A 295 3.08 0.97 -25.02
CA LEU A 295 1.90 1.81 -24.82
C LEU A 295 0.70 1.01 -24.26
N LEU A 296 0.67 -0.32 -24.40
CA LEU A 296 -0.40 -1.15 -23.79
C LEU A 296 -0.40 -1.06 -22.27
N ALA A 297 0.75 -0.78 -21.66
CA ALA A 297 0.90 -0.71 -20.22
C ALA A 297 0.31 0.58 -19.62
N THR A 298 0.38 1.69 -20.35
CA THR A 298 0.16 3.05 -19.81
C THR A 298 -0.90 3.85 -20.55
N THR A 299 -1.54 3.30 -21.58
CA THR A 299 -2.54 4.01 -22.39
C THR A 299 -3.71 3.11 -22.79
N ASP A 300 -4.70 3.70 -23.46
CA ASP A 300 -5.79 2.99 -24.12
C ASP A 300 -5.50 2.62 -25.59
N VAL A 301 -4.23 2.56 -26.02
CA VAL A 301 -3.84 2.33 -27.43
C VAL A 301 -4.50 1.10 -28.07
N GLN A 302 -4.80 0.05 -27.30
CA GLN A 302 -5.48 -1.15 -27.78
C GLN A 302 -6.89 -0.87 -28.30
N GLN A 303 -7.55 0.18 -27.80
CA GLN A 303 -8.89 0.62 -28.21
C GLN A 303 -8.83 1.65 -29.35
N SER A 304 -7.64 2.01 -29.81
CA SER A 304 -7.43 3.03 -30.85
C SER A 304 -7.24 2.41 -32.25
N LYS A 305 -7.15 3.29 -33.25
CA LYS A 305 -6.79 2.91 -34.64
C LYS A 305 -5.40 2.27 -34.77
N PHE A 306 -4.56 2.37 -33.74
CA PHE A 306 -3.19 1.85 -33.74
C PHE A 306 -3.07 0.40 -33.26
N CYS A 307 -4.18 -0.25 -32.86
CA CYS A 307 -4.18 -1.64 -32.40
C CYS A 307 -3.55 -2.62 -33.43
N SER A 308 -3.56 -2.28 -34.72
CA SER A 308 -2.93 -3.09 -35.79
C SER A 308 -1.41 -3.08 -35.77
N LEU A 309 -0.76 -2.19 -35.00
CA LEU A 309 0.70 -2.10 -34.85
C LEU A 309 1.29 -3.10 -33.85
N LEU A 310 0.45 -3.97 -33.29
CA LEU A 310 0.82 -4.97 -32.31
C LEU A 310 1.93 -5.89 -32.85
N SER A 311 3.10 -5.87 -32.22
CA SER A 311 4.30 -6.59 -32.68
C SER A 311 5.13 -7.13 -31.51
N VAL A 312 6.11 -7.99 -31.78
CA VAL A 312 7.07 -8.48 -30.78
C VAL A 312 8.44 -7.90 -31.10
N ILE A 313 9.08 -7.30 -30.10
CA ILE A 313 10.46 -6.79 -30.18
C ILE A 313 11.27 -7.55 -29.13
N PRO A 314 11.96 -8.64 -29.50
CA PRO A 314 12.61 -9.56 -28.56
C PRO A 314 13.63 -8.89 -27.63
N GLU A 315 14.28 -7.83 -28.10
CA GLU A 315 15.25 -7.02 -27.35
C GLU A 315 14.60 -6.24 -26.19
N ILE A 316 13.29 -5.99 -26.26
CA ILE A 316 12.52 -5.29 -25.24
C ILE A 316 11.70 -6.27 -24.41
N GLN A 317 10.86 -7.09 -25.09
CA GLN A 317 9.94 -8.00 -24.42
C GLN A 317 9.53 -9.18 -25.30
N LYS A 318 9.20 -10.30 -24.63
CA LYS A 318 8.71 -11.53 -25.30
C LYS A 318 7.25 -11.45 -25.72
N LYS A 319 6.46 -10.57 -25.09
CA LYS A 319 5.03 -10.42 -25.34
C LYS A 319 4.79 -9.42 -26.46
N LYS A 320 3.66 -9.56 -27.15
CA LYS A 320 3.22 -8.56 -28.12
C LYS A 320 2.95 -7.22 -27.42
N GLY A 321 3.42 -6.13 -28.02
CA GLY A 321 3.29 -4.76 -27.54
C GLY A 321 3.02 -3.77 -28.69
N ILE A 322 2.66 -2.54 -28.33
CA ILE A 322 2.61 -1.41 -29.27
C ILE A 322 3.59 -0.37 -28.75
N PHE A 323 4.66 -0.12 -29.49
CA PHE A 323 5.81 0.61 -28.95
C PHE A 323 5.80 2.09 -29.32
N THR A 324 6.29 2.94 -28.42
CA THR A 324 6.34 4.41 -28.61
C THR A 324 7.02 4.83 -29.91
N PHE A 325 8.10 4.16 -30.28
CA PHE A 325 8.87 4.46 -31.50
C PHE A 325 8.17 4.07 -32.81
N ASN A 326 6.97 3.45 -32.75
CA ASN A 326 6.15 3.20 -33.93
C ASN A 326 5.17 4.35 -34.24
N LEU A 327 4.99 5.29 -33.31
CA LEU A 327 4.01 6.39 -33.39
C LEU A 327 4.70 7.74 -33.25
N THR A 328 4.19 8.76 -33.94
CA THR A 328 4.66 10.14 -33.74
C THR A 328 4.21 10.70 -32.39
N TRP A 329 4.80 11.79 -31.92
CA TRP A 329 4.27 12.49 -30.75
C TRP A 329 2.77 12.83 -30.91
N ASP A 330 2.37 13.34 -32.06
CA ASP A 330 0.97 13.73 -32.30
C ASP A 330 0.03 12.51 -32.26
N ASP A 331 0.49 11.34 -32.69
CA ASP A 331 -0.25 10.08 -32.56
C ASP A 331 -0.38 9.61 -31.10
N ILE A 332 0.67 9.79 -30.28
CA ILE A 332 0.66 9.39 -28.86
C ILE A 332 -0.14 10.38 -28.02
N ASN A 333 -0.04 11.67 -28.30
CA ASN A 333 -0.68 12.75 -27.53
C ASN A 333 -2.22 12.74 -27.61
N ILE A 334 -2.79 12.01 -28.57
CA ILE A 334 -4.25 11.80 -28.66
C ILE A 334 -4.73 10.56 -27.88
N LEU A 335 -3.82 9.70 -27.42
CA LEU A 335 -4.16 8.55 -26.59
C LEU A 335 -4.50 9.00 -25.18
N ARG A 336 -5.39 8.28 -24.53
CA ARG A 336 -5.67 8.55 -23.11
C ARG A 336 -4.66 7.79 -22.25
N PRO A 337 -4.02 8.46 -21.28
CA PRO A 337 -3.24 7.77 -20.26
C PRO A 337 -4.11 6.75 -19.53
N LYS A 338 -3.47 5.77 -18.91
CA LYS A 338 -4.12 4.73 -18.13
C LYS A 338 -3.36 4.53 -16.83
N ILE A 339 -4.07 4.62 -15.70
CA ILE A 339 -3.49 4.39 -14.38
C ILE A 339 -3.03 2.94 -14.22
N SER A 340 -1.92 2.74 -13.50
CA SER A 340 -1.38 1.41 -13.25
C SER A 340 -2.09 0.71 -12.08
N PHE A 341 -2.21 -0.61 -12.13
CA PHE A 341 -2.76 -1.44 -11.04
C PHE A 341 -1.75 -2.56 -10.70
N PRO A 342 -0.64 -2.24 -10.01
CA PRO A 342 0.45 -3.20 -9.78
C PRO A 342 0.02 -4.42 -8.95
N LEU A 343 -1.04 -4.28 -8.14
CA LEU A 343 -1.56 -5.31 -7.24
C LEU A 343 -2.99 -5.73 -7.64
N SER A 344 -3.27 -5.76 -8.94
CA SER A 344 -4.59 -6.11 -9.49
C SER A 344 -5.04 -7.53 -9.14
N ASN A 345 -4.11 -8.44 -8.84
CA ASN A 345 -4.41 -9.80 -8.36
C ASN A 345 -5.06 -9.80 -6.96
N TYR A 346 -4.86 -8.74 -6.18
CA TYR A 346 -5.52 -8.51 -4.89
C TYR A 346 -6.72 -7.57 -5.02
N VAL A 347 -7.15 -7.23 -6.25
CA VAL A 347 -8.25 -6.31 -6.55
C VAL A 347 -8.04 -4.91 -5.91
N MET A 348 -6.77 -4.53 -5.68
CA MET A 348 -6.40 -3.19 -5.23
C MET A 348 -6.39 -2.23 -6.42
N LEU A 349 -7.57 -1.71 -6.74
CA LEU A 349 -7.75 -0.75 -7.83
C LEU A 349 -7.47 0.65 -7.33
N ARG A 350 -6.59 1.40 -8.00
CA ARG A 350 -6.42 2.84 -7.77
C ARG A 350 -7.66 3.62 -8.21
N ASN A 351 -7.71 4.91 -7.84
CA ASN A 351 -8.87 5.77 -7.98
C ASN A 351 -9.49 5.71 -9.41
N PRO A 352 -10.71 5.15 -9.56
CA PRO A 352 -11.31 4.94 -10.87
C PRO A 352 -11.71 6.26 -11.55
N ARG A 353 -11.97 7.34 -10.80
CA ARG A 353 -12.32 8.66 -11.38
C ARG A 353 -11.13 9.29 -12.12
N TYR A 354 -9.91 8.90 -11.80
CA TYR A 354 -8.70 9.43 -12.44
C TYR A 354 -8.06 8.45 -13.44
N THR A 355 -8.68 7.29 -13.69
CA THR A 355 -8.15 6.20 -14.54
C THR A 355 -7.49 6.70 -15.83
N ASN A 356 -8.08 7.68 -16.50
CA ASN A 356 -7.61 8.17 -17.80
C ASN A 356 -7.38 9.70 -17.85
N HIS A 357 -7.10 10.31 -16.70
CA HIS A 357 -6.90 11.76 -16.59
C HIS A 357 -5.44 12.16 -16.76
N GLY A 358 -5.23 13.39 -17.22
CA GLY A 358 -3.91 13.98 -17.46
C GLY A 358 -3.42 13.81 -18.90
N LYS A 359 -2.24 14.36 -19.17
CA LYS A 359 -1.55 14.32 -20.46
C LYS A 359 -0.08 14.00 -20.24
N PHE A 360 0.50 13.19 -21.12
CA PHE A 360 1.95 12.98 -21.12
C PHE A 360 2.68 14.27 -21.51
N LEU A 361 3.94 14.38 -21.09
CA LEU A 361 4.78 15.54 -21.38
C LEU A 361 5.92 15.13 -22.33
N LYS A 362 6.27 16.03 -23.24
CA LYS A 362 7.61 16.03 -23.84
C LYS A 362 8.64 16.30 -22.75
N LEU A 363 9.87 15.81 -22.93
CA LEU A 363 10.96 16.13 -22.00
C LEU A 363 11.12 17.65 -21.81
N SER A 364 11.02 18.43 -22.88
CA SER A 364 11.11 19.90 -22.81
C SER A 364 10.02 20.54 -21.95
N GLU A 365 8.81 20.00 -21.99
CA GLU A 365 7.66 20.48 -21.21
C GLU A 365 7.86 20.14 -19.73
N PHE A 366 8.30 18.91 -19.43
CA PHE A 366 8.67 18.49 -18.06
C PHE A 366 9.79 19.35 -17.46
N LEU A 367 10.86 19.59 -18.22
CA LEU A 367 11.99 20.41 -17.77
C LEU A 367 11.56 21.87 -17.51
N THR A 368 10.67 22.41 -18.35
CA THR A 368 10.13 23.76 -18.14
C THR A 368 9.27 23.80 -16.87
N TYR A 369 8.34 22.85 -16.72
CA TYR A 369 7.48 22.73 -15.54
C TYR A 369 8.29 22.61 -14.25
N ALA A 370 9.26 21.69 -14.22
CA ALA A 370 10.06 21.42 -13.02
C ALA A 370 10.88 22.63 -12.58
N LYS A 371 11.36 23.44 -13.52
CA LYS A 371 12.17 24.64 -13.22
C LYS A 371 11.42 25.67 -12.39
N ASP A 372 10.11 25.79 -12.61
CA ASP A 372 9.23 26.77 -11.96
C ASP A 372 8.69 26.32 -10.59
N LYS A 373 9.02 25.09 -10.14
CA LYS A 373 8.57 24.54 -8.85
C LYS A 373 9.64 24.57 -7.78
N GLU A 374 9.24 24.54 -6.51
CA GLU A 374 10.12 24.49 -5.34
C GLU A 374 10.70 23.09 -5.09
N LEU A 375 11.31 22.51 -6.12
CA LEU A 375 11.99 21.21 -6.07
C LEU A 375 13.48 21.37 -5.77
N SER A 376 14.05 20.41 -5.03
CA SER A 376 15.50 20.28 -4.83
C SER A 376 16.22 19.76 -6.08
N GLY A 377 15.52 18.97 -6.92
CA GLY A 377 16.10 18.35 -8.09
C GLY A 377 15.10 17.73 -9.06
N ILE A 378 15.63 17.15 -10.14
CA ILE A 378 14.91 16.28 -11.07
C ILE A 378 15.70 14.98 -11.29
N MET A 379 14.99 13.89 -11.59
CA MET A 379 15.59 12.62 -11.98
C MET A 379 15.15 12.23 -13.39
N ILE A 380 16.11 11.94 -14.27
CA ILE A 380 15.82 11.46 -15.63
C ILE A 380 16.28 10.00 -15.75
N THR A 381 15.38 9.11 -16.13
CA THR A 381 15.69 7.68 -16.29
C THR A 381 15.87 7.33 -17.77
N ILE A 382 17.01 6.72 -18.10
CA ILE A 382 17.34 6.28 -19.47
C ILE A 382 17.46 4.76 -19.49
N GLU A 383 16.62 4.11 -20.28
CA GLU A 383 16.63 2.66 -20.46
C GLU A 383 16.66 2.26 -21.94
N ASN A 384 17.08 1.02 -22.21
CA ASN A 384 17.15 0.44 -23.56
C ASN A 384 18.03 1.25 -24.55
N ALA A 385 18.99 2.04 -24.05
CA ALA A 385 19.78 2.97 -24.86
C ALA A 385 20.56 2.27 -25.99
N ALA A 386 21.11 1.08 -25.72
CA ALA A 386 21.82 0.30 -26.74
C ALA A 386 20.90 -0.12 -27.90
N PHE A 387 19.67 -0.57 -27.57
CA PHE A 387 18.66 -0.90 -28.58
C PHE A 387 18.24 0.35 -29.36
N MET A 388 17.98 1.47 -28.68
CA MET A 388 17.58 2.71 -29.34
C MET A 388 18.65 3.23 -30.30
N ALA A 389 19.93 3.14 -29.92
CA ALA A 389 21.03 3.56 -30.78
C ALA A 389 21.22 2.61 -31.99
N ALA A 390 21.31 1.29 -31.74
CA ALA A 390 21.60 0.31 -32.78
C ALA A 390 20.42 0.08 -33.75
N SER A 391 19.20 0.02 -33.23
CA SER A 391 18.01 -0.39 -33.99
C SER A 391 17.17 0.78 -34.47
N LEU A 392 17.18 1.91 -33.75
CA LEU A 392 16.34 3.08 -34.09
C LEU A 392 17.15 4.30 -34.54
N GLY A 393 18.48 4.30 -34.35
CA GLY A 393 19.34 5.44 -34.68
C GLY A 393 19.22 6.62 -33.72
N PHE A 394 18.66 6.40 -32.51
CA PHE A 394 18.54 7.44 -31.49
C PHE A 394 19.68 7.35 -30.47
N ASP A 395 20.53 8.37 -30.43
CA ASP A 395 21.47 8.56 -29.33
C ASP A 395 20.76 9.26 -28.17
N VAL A 396 20.07 8.50 -27.34
CA VAL A 396 19.23 9.06 -26.26
C VAL A 396 20.05 9.79 -25.21
N VAL A 397 21.29 9.38 -24.95
CA VAL A 397 22.18 10.09 -24.03
C VAL A 397 22.46 11.51 -24.55
N ASP A 398 22.80 11.64 -25.83
CA ASP A 398 23.10 12.94 -26.43
C ASP A 398 21.84 13.81 -26.57
N LEU A 399 20.69 13.20 -26.89
CA LEU A 399 19.40 13.90 -26.95
C LEU A 399 18.99 14.47 -25.59
N VAL A 400 19.10 13.68 -24.51
CA VAL A 400 18.75 14.10 -23.15
C VAL A 400 19.70 15.18 -22.65
N THR A 401 21.01 15.01 -22.82
CA THR A 401 22.00 16.03 -22.40
C THR A 401 21.84 17.34 -23.15
N THR A 402 21.52 17.28 -24.45
CA THR A 402 21.19 18.47 -25.26
C THR A 402 19.93 19.16 -24.75
N ALA A 403 18.87 18.40 -24.45
CA ALA A 403 17.62 18.96 -23.92
C ALA A 403 17.81 19.64 -22.56
N LEU A 404 18.57 19.02 -21.64
CA LEU A 404 18.93 19.59 -20.34
C LEU A 404 19.74 20.89 -20.50
N SER A 405 20.70 20.90 -21.41
CA SER A 405 21.50 22.08 -21.75
C SER A 405 20.63 23.22 -22.28
N HIS A 406 19.75 22.94 -23.24
CA HIS A 406 18.83 23.94 -23.79
C HIS A 406 17.84 24.49 -22.75
N ALA A 407 17.42 23.67 -21.78
CA ALA A 407 16.57 24.11 -20.66
C ALA A 407 17.35 24.88 -19.56
N GLY A 408 18.68 24.94 -19.63
CA GLY A 408 19.54 25.66 -18.69
C GLY A 408 19.83 24.90 -17.39
N TYR A 409 19.75 23.57 -17.40
CA TYR A 409 20.05 22.71 -16.24
C TYR A 409 21.56 22.43 -16.06
N ASN A 410 22.39 22.86 -17.00
CA ASN A 410 23.86 22.72 -16.97
C ASN A 410 24.58 23.92 -16.37
N ASN A 411 23.86 24.99 -15.99
CA ASN A 411 24.45 26.20 -15.43
C ASN A 411 23.95 26.43 -13.99
N PRO A 412 24.82 26.24 -12.97
CA PRO A 412 24.47 26.42 -11.56
C PRO A 412 24.01 27.84 -11.22
N THR A 413 24.34 28.84 -12.05
CA THR A 413 23.90 30.23 -11.83
C THR A 413 22.46 30.49 -12.30
N THR A 414 21.88 29.61 -13.12
CA THR A 414 20.52 29.76 -13.66
C THR A 414 19.52 28.77 -13.08
N THR A 415 19.99 27.67 -12.50
CA THR A 415 19.15 26.62 -11.92
C THR A 415 19.84 26.01 -10.70
N ASN A 416 19.25 26.18 -9.50
CA ASN A 416 19.76 25.59 -8.24
C ASN A 416 19.28 24.13 -8.02
N LYS A 417 18.82 23.44 -9.06
CA LYS A 417 18.24 22.09 -8.96
C LYS A 417 19.28 21.03 -9.31
N GLU A 418 19.41 20.01 -8.46
CA GLU A 418 20.25 18.85 -8.76
C GLU A 418 19.64 18.05 -9.92
N VAL A 419 20.45 17.67 -10.90
CA VAL A 419 20.04 16.76 -11.98
C VAL A 419 20.61 15.39 -11.70
N MET A 420 19.74 14.42 -11.50
CA MET A 420 20.08 13.02 -11.36
C MET A 420 19.78 12.28 -12.67
N ILE A 421 20.70 11.44 -13.14
CA ILE A 421 20.46 10.53 -14.28
C ILE A 421 20.49 9.09 -13.78
N GLN A 422 19.36 8.40 -13.90
CA GLN A 422 19.19 7.00 -13.51
C GLN A 422 19.30 6.06 -14.72
N SER A 423 19.92 4.89 -14.53
CA SER A 423 19.82 3.77 -15.48
C SER A 423 20.10 2.41 -14.81
N THR A 424 19.47 1.35 -15.29
CA THR A 424 19.91 -0.04 -15.02
C THR A 424 21.09 -0.47 -15.89
N HIS A 425 21.47 0.33 -16.89
CA HIS A 425 22.53 0.03 -17.85
C HIS A 425 23.80 0.84 -17.56
N SER A 426 24.87 0.18 -17.13
CA SER A 426 26.12 0.88 -16.76
C SER A 426 26.75 1.64 -17.93
N ALA A 427 26.58 1.16 -19.16
CA ALA A 427 27.11 1.80 -20.36
C ALA A 427 26.58 3.24 -20.56
N VAL A 428 25.35 3.51 -20.13
CA VAL A 428 24.73 4.86 -20.15
C VAL A 428 25.49 5.81 -19.23
N LEU A 429 25.70 5.40 -17.99
CA LEU A 429 26.37 6.20 -16.96
C LEU A 429 27.85 6.40 -17.28
N VAL A 430 28.52 5.36 -17.82
CA VAL A 430 29.90 5.45 -18.30
C VAL A 430 30.02 6.51 -19.41
N LYS A 431 29.11 6.52 -20.40
CA LYS A 431 29.11 7.54 -21.46
C LYS A 431 28.97 8.95 -20.90
N LEU A 432 28.04 9.15 -19.95
CA LEU A 432 27.83 10.45 -19.30
C LEU A 432 29.04 10.91 -18.48
N LYS A 433 29.69 9.99 -17.75
CA LYS A 433 30.92 10.28 -16.99
C LYS A 433 32.05 10.72 -17.93
N GLN A 434 32.20 10.06 -19.08
CA GLN A 434 33.20 10.42 -20.11
C GLN A 434 32.93 11.79 -20.74
N GLN A 435 31.67 12.19 -20.88
CA GLN A 435 31.26 13.53 -21.31
C GLN A 435 31.53 14.62 -20.26
N LYS A 436 32.02 14.26 -19.06
CA LYS A 436 32.32 15.17 -17.94
C LYS A 436 31.12 16.05 -17.55
N THR A 437 29.93 15.47 -17.56
CA THR A 437 28.73 16.16 -17.09
C THR A 437 28.80 16.41 -15.58
N GLN A 438 28.03 17.39 -15.10
CA GLN A 438 27.90 17.69 -13.67
C GLN A 438 26.72 16.96 -13.01
N TYR A 439 26.11 16.01 -13.73
CA TYR A 439 24.93 15.30 -13.24
C TYR A 439 25.33 14.26 -12.20
N LYS A 440 24.45 14.03 -11.23
CA LYS A 440 24.57 12.92 -10.29
C LYS A 440 24.14 11.63 -10.98
N LEU A 441 25.06 10.70 -11.16
CA LEU A 441 24.81 9.46 -11.89
C LEU A 441 24.32 8.38 -10.92
N VAL A 442 23.16 7.81 -11.20
CA VAL A 442 22.45 6.88 -10.30
C VAL A 442 22.31 5.52 -10.97
N TYR A 443 22.93 4.49 -10.41
CA TYR A 443 22.87 3.13 -10.95
C TYR A 443 21.80 2.30 -10.23
N THR A 444 20.85 1.74 -10.97
CA THR A 444 19.82 0.86 -10.40
C THR A 444 20.32 -0.58 -10.41
N LEU A 445 20.45 -1.19 -9.23
CA LEU A 445 20.88 -2.57 -9.11
C LEU A 445 19.80 -3.55 -9.62
N PRO A 446 20.21 -4.76 -10.08
CA PRO A 446 19.28 -5.83 -10.34
C PRO A 446 18.40 -6.15 -9.12
N LEU A 447 17.17 -6.61 -9.36
CA LEU A 447 16.23 -6.97 -8.31
C LEU A 447 16.75 -8.15 -7.47
N ASN A 448 16.43 -8.14 -6.18
CA ASN A 448 16.73 -9.21 -5.21
C ASN A 448 18.22 -9.53 -5.02
N ILE A 449 19.12 -8.60 -5.34
CA ILE A 449 20.53 -8.70 -4.92
C ILE A 449 20.59 -8.56 -3.39
N GLU A 450 21.28 -9.45 -2.70
CA GLU A 450 21.31 -9.44 -1.23
C GLU A 450 22.68 -9.12 -0.64
N ASP A 451 23.69 -9.02 -1.49
CA ASP A 451 25.10 -8.85 -1.15
C ASP A 451 25.85 -8.30 -2.37
N ALA A 452 26.90 -7.51 -2.15
CA ALA A 452 27.76 -6.98 -3.20
C ALA A 452 29.24 -7.15 -2.83
N SER A 453 29.99 -7.86 -3.68
CA SER A 453 31.42 -8.02 -3.47
C SER A 453 32.17 -6.68 -3.58
N ASP A 454 33.28 -6.53 -2.86
CA ASP A 454 34.15 -5.33 -2.93
C ASP A 454 34.54 -5.00 -4.39
N SER A 455 34.81 -6.03 -5.21
CA SER A 455 35.13 -5.85 -6.62
C SER A 455 33.97 -5.28 -7.43
N SER A 456 32.73 -5.70 -7.14
CA SER A 456 31.52 -5.18 -7.78
C SER A 456 31.29 -3.72 -7.39
N VAL A 457 31.44 -3.40 -6.10
CA VAL A 457 31.33 -2.02 -5.60
C VAL A 457 32.40 -1.12 -6.23
N ALA A 458 33.63 -1.62 -6.37
CA ALA A 458 34.72 -0.90 -7.03
C ALA A 458 34.46 -0.64 -8.52
N GLU A 459 33.80 -1.55 -9.24
CA GLU A 459 33.38 -1.31 -10.62
C GLU A 459 32.30 -0.22 -10.70
N ILE A 460 31.28 -0.26 -9.83
CA ILE A 460 30.21 0.74 -9.79
C ILE A 460 30.77 2.15 -9.52
N ASN A 461 31.75 2.26 -8.61
CA ASN A 461 32.41 3.53 -8.26
C ASN A 461 33.04 4.26 -9.45
N LYS A 462 33.33 3.56 -10.54
CA LYS A 462 33.94 4.17 -11.73
C LYS A 462 32.96 5.06 -12.50
N PHE A 463 31.66 4.83 -12.36
CA PHE A 463 30.66 5.47 -13.22
C PHE A 463 29.43 6.01 -12.49
N ALA A 464 29.15 5.60 -11.26
CA ALA A 464 27.99 6.07 -10.49
C ALA A 464 28.41 6.88 -9.25
N ASP A 465 27.54 7.80 -8.83
CA ASP A 465 27.67 8.61 -7.62
C ASP A 465 26.63 8.16 -6.54
N ALA A 466 25.57 7.48 -6.96
CA ALA A 466 24.55 6.90 -6.09
C ALA A 466 24.03 5.58 -6.67
N VAL A 467 23.36 4.79 -5.84
CA VAL A 467 22.75 3.51 -6.24
C VAL A 467 21.31 3.40 -5.76
N ILE A 468 20.45 2.80 -6.58
CA ILE A 468 19.09 2.41 -6.21
C ILE A 468 19.07 0.90 -5.97
N VAL A 469 18.50 0.49 -4.83
CA VAL A 469 18.30 -0.92 -4.46
C VAL A 469 16.81 -1.23 -4.35
N ASP A 470 16.44 -2.46 -4.69
CA ASP A 470 15.09 -2.95 -4.43
C ASP A 470 14.87 -3.10 -2.91
N ARG A 471 13.66 -2.81 -2.42
CA ARG A 471 13.36 -2.92 -0.99
C ARG A 471 13.57 -4.36 -0.46
N LYS A 472 13.28 -5.39 -1.28
CA LYS A 472 13.52 -6.80 -0.92
C LYS A 472 15.00 -7.20 -0.93
N SER A 473 15.86 -6.36 -1.52
CA SER A 473 17.32 -6.47 -1.39
C SER A 473 17.83 -6.04 -0.02
N VAL A 474 17.06 -5.25 0.74
CA VAL A 474 17.42 -4.78 2.08
C VAL A 474 16.81 -5.67 3.16
N PHE A 475 15.49 -5.85 3.13
CA PHE A 475 14.77 -6.78 3.99
C PHE A 475 14.30 -7.96 3.16
N VAL A 476 14.93 -9.10 3.37
CA VAL A 476 14.63 -10.28 2.57
C VAL A 476 13.36 -10.93 3.08
N GLU A 477 12.43 -11.11 2.15
CA GLU A 477 11.11 -11.65 2.44
C GLU A 477 10.99 -13.13 2.10
N SER A 478 10.11 -13.82 2.81
CA SER A 478 9.64 -15.16 2.48
C SER A 478 8.18 -15.30 2.88
N SER A 479 7.32 -15.63 1.93
CA SER A 479 5.87 -15.73 2.17
C SER A 479 5.24 -14.49 2.83
N GLY A 480 5.73 -13.29 2.50
CA GLY A 480 5.25 -12.01 3.06
C GLY A 480 5.86 -11.63 4.41
N PHE A 481 6.78 -12.43 4.97
CA PHE A 481 7.48 -12.11 6.22
C PHE A 481 8.94 -11.78 6.00
N ILE A 482 9.48 -10.87 6.80
CA ILE A 482 10.90 -10.57 6.83
C ILE A 482 11.63 -11.72 7.53
N VAL A 483 12.56 -12.34 6.83
CA VAL A 483 13.40 -13.42 7.41
C VAL A 483 14.78 -12.93 7.80
N ARG A 484 15.27 -11.84 7.18
CA ARG A 484 16.63 -11.34 7.38
C ARG A 484 16.77 -9.91 6.86
N LYS A 485 17.61 -9.10 7.53
CA LYS A 485 18.15 -7.85 6.99
C LYS A 485 19.53 -8.10 6.37
N THR A 486 19.76 -7.61 5.16
CA THR A 486 21.05 -7.76 4.46
C THR A 486 22.07 -6.72 4.92
N ASN A 487 23.34 -6.94 4.59
CA ASN A 487 24.41 -5.97 4.80
C ASN A 487 24.62 -5.05 3.58
N LEU A 488 23.87 -5.26 2.50
CA LEU A 488 24.07 -4.63 1.20
C LEU A 488 24.15 -3.10 1.29
N VAL A 489 23.22 -2.46 2.00
CA VAL A 489 23.21 -0.99 2.18
C VAL A 489 24.48 -0.52 2.88
N LYS A 490 24.90 -1.22 3.94
CA LYS A 490 26.11 -0.89 4.70
C LYS A 490 27.37 -1.06 3.84
N GLU A 491 27.44 -2.12 3.04
CA GLU A 491 28.55 -2.38 2.13
C GLU A 491 28.66 -1.29 1.06
N LEU A 492 27.56 -0.95 0.40
CA LEU A 492 27.50 0.11 -0.61
C LEU A 492 27.88 1.48 -0.03
N GLN A 493 27.40 1.82 1.16
CA GLN A 493 27.74 3.08 1.83
C GLN A 493 29.20 3.12 2.31
N SER A 494 29.72 2.02 2.87
CA SER A 494 31.06 2.00 3.47
C SER A 494 32.18 1.90 2.44
N ALA A 495 32.00 1.06 1.42
CA ALA A 495 33.02 0.82 0.39
C ALA A 495 32.87 1.74 -0.83
N GLY A 496 31.63 2.10 -1.20
CA GLY A 496 31.33 2.98 -2.33
C GLY A 496 31.24 4.46 -1.97
N ARG A 497 30.93 4.78 -0.71
CA ARG A 497 30.45 6.13 -0.30
C ARG A 497 29.23 6.59 -1.10
N PHE A 498 28.44 5.66 -1.62
CA PHE A 498 27.24 5.98 -2.37
C PHE A 498 26.16 6.55 -1.45
N ALA A 499 25.41 7.53 -1.97
CA ALA A 499 24.02 7.66 -1.55
C ALA A 499 23.27 6.40 -2.01
N VAL A 500 22.50 5.78 -1.11
CA VAL A 500 21.70 4.59 -1.40
C VAL A 500 20.25 4.97 -1.29
N TYR A 501 19.50 4.79 -2.37
CA TYR A 501 18.06 4.98 -2.42
C TYR A 501 17.38 3.61 -2.49
N ALA A 502 16.24 3.45 -1.82
CA ALA A 502 15.47 2.21 -1.85
C ALA A 502 14.17 2.42 -2.63
N GLN A 503 13.72 1.41 -3.38
CA GLN A 503 12.50 1.49 -4.18
C GLN A 503 11.75 0.14 -4.25
N VAL A 504 10.47 0.09 -4.66
CA VAL A 504 9.48 1.18 -4.70
C VAL A 504 8.50 0.92 -3.56
N PHE A 505 8.31 1.90 -2.71
CA PHE A 505 7.36 1.90 -1.59
C PHE A 505 5.94 2.22 -2.08
N ARG A 506 4.92 1.60 -1.48
CA ARG A 506 3.53 1.60 -1.96
C ARG A 506 2.53 1.42 -0.83
N ASN A 507 1.57 2.34 -0.73
CA ASN A 507 0.51 2.31 0.27
C ASN A 507 -0.48 1.14 0.15
N GLU A 508 -0.58 0.49 -1.02
CA GLU A 508 -1.45 -0.68 -1.14
C GLU A 508 -0.98 -1.77 -0.17
N PHE A 509 -1.75 -2.07 0.88
CA PHE A 509 -1.29 -2.79 2.08
C PHE A 509 -0.69 -4.20 1.86
N VAL A 510 -1.04 -4.83 0.73
CA VAL A 510 -0.48 -6.13 0.31
C VAL A 510 0.94 -6.01 -0.26
N SER A 511 1.44 -4.78 -0.42
CA SER A 511 2.78 -4.50 -0.91
C SER A 511 3.83 -4.70 0.19
N SER A 512 3.60 -4.21 1.40
CA SER A 512 4.53 -4.28 2.53
C SER A 512 4.53 -5.69 3.17
N PRO A 513 5.67 -6.19 3.67
CA PRO A 513 5.69 -7.41 4.47
C PRO A 513 4.90 -7.23 5.78
N TRP A 514 4.36 -8.34 6.30
CA TRP A 514 3.50 -8.34 7.50
C TRP A 514 4.19 -7.80 8.75
N ASP A 515 5.52 -7.90 8.83
CA ASP A 515 6.35 -7.35 9.91
C ASP A 515 6.24 -5.82 10.03
N PHE A 516 5.83 -5.13 8.96
CA PHE A 516 5.55 -3.69 8.96
C PHE A 516 4.07 -3.35 9.14
N PHE A 517 3.26 -4.31 9.58
CA PHE A 517 1.85 -4.09 9.97
C PHE A 517 1.00 -3.44 8.87
N SER A 518 1.27 -3.78 7.61
CA SER A 518 0.54 -3.22 6.47
C SER A 518 0.62 -1.69 6.38
N ASP A 519 1.69 -1.10 6.91
CA ASP A 519 1.91 0.34 6.98
C ASP A 519 3.24 0.73 6.34
N GLU A 520 3.14 1.44 5.23
CA GLU A 520 4.30 1.92 4.48
C GLU A 520 5.11 2.98 5.25
N THR A 521 4.50 3.74 6.17
CA THR A 521 5.23 4.68 7.03
C THR A 521 6.15 3.92 8.00
N VAL A 522 5.64 2.81 8.56
CA VAL A 522 6.46 1.93 9.41
C VAL A 522 7.57 1.27 8.60
N GLU A 523 7.28 0.84 7.36
CA GLU A 523 8.30 0.32 6.45
C GLU A 523 9.40 1.38 6.21
N ILE A 524 9.06 2.55 5.67
CA ILE A 524 10.00 3.65 5.36
C ILE A 524 10.86 4.03 6.58
N ASN A 525 10.27 4.12 7.77
CA ASN A 525 11.01 4.43 8.99
C ASN A 525 12.14 3.40 9.23
N ASN A 526 11.90 2.10 9.00
CA ASN A 526 12.94 1.08 9.14
C ASN A 526 14.07 1.16 8.07
N TYR A 527 13.87 1.91 6.97
CA TYR A 527 14.89 2.17 5.93
C TYR A 527 15.71 3.45 6.17
N VAL A 528 15.10 4.53 6.65
CA VAL A 528 15.74 5.86 6.59
C VAL A 528 16.09 6.47 7.95
N LEU A 529 15.35 6.18 9.03
CA LEU A 529 15.54 6.84 10.33
C LEU A 529 15.29 5.87 11.50
N LEU A 530 16.15 5.93 12.53
CA LEU A 530 15.77 5.48 13.87
C LEU A 530 15.44 6.73 14.69
N PRO A 531 14.17 7.20 14.76
CA PRO A 531 13.81 8.19 15.76
C PRO A 531 14.17 7.65 17.15
N ARG A 532 14.71 8.50 18.04
CA ARG A 532 15.04 8.13 19.44
C ARG A 532 13.82 7.65 20.25
N SER A 533 12.60 7.84 19.74
CA SER A 533 11.34 7.41 20.36
C SER A 533 10.76 6.12 19.78
N MET A 534 11.27 5.62 18.65
CA MET A 534 10.69 4.46 17.96
C MET A 534 11.54 3.21 18.20
N LYS A 535 10.91 2.10 18.61
CA LYS A 535 11.58 0.79 18.63
C LYS A 535 11.62 0.27 17.19
N SER A 536 12.81 -0.07 16.69
CA SER A 536 12.96 -0.82 15.43
C SER A 536 12.04 -2.04 15.44
N VAL A 537 11.43 -2.36 14.30
CA VAL A 537 10.74 -3.64 14.14
C VAL A 537 11.74 -4.76 14.36
N GLU A 538 11.36 -5.75 15.17
CA GLU A 538 12.20 -6.91 15.44
C GLU A 538 12.23 -7.81 14.21
N ILE A 539 13.32 -7.71 13.44
CA ILE A 539 13.52 -8.47 12.20
C ILE A 539 13.40 -9.97 12.48
N GLY A 540 12.44 -10.63 11.81
CA GLY A 540 12.19 -12.05 11.97
C GLY A 540 11.47 -12.44 13.25
N GLY A 541 11.05 -11.48 14.08
CA GLY A 541 10.29 -11.73 15.30
C GLY A 541 8.98 -12.49 15.01
N LEU A 542 8.23 -12.08 13.98
CA LEU A 542 7.00 -12.78 13.58
C LEU A 542 7.28 -14.20 13.09
N VAL A 543 8.32 -14.41 12.28
CA VAL A 543 8.69 -15.73 11.74
C VAL A 543 9.03 -16.73 12.86
N GLN A 544 9.65 -16.26 13.95
CA GLN A 544 9.97 -17.12 15.10
C GLN A 544 8.70 -17.67 15.77
N THR A 545 7.60 -16.93 15.72
CA THR A 545 6.31 -17.33 16.32
C THR A 545 5.47 -18.27 15.45
N LEU A 546 5.91 -18.56 14.21
CA LEU A 546 5.24 -19.51 13.32
C LEU A 546 5.49 -20.97 13.75
N GLN A 547 4.45 -21.81 13.63
CA GLN A 547 4.61 -23.27 13.72
C GLN A 547 5.58 -23.79 12.65
N ASP A 548 6.30 -24.87 12.96
CA ASP A 548 7.26 -25.47 12.02
C ASP A 548 6.65 -25.86 10.66
N LYS A 549 5.38 -26.29 10.63
CA LYS A 549 4.66 -26.60 9.39
C LYS A 549 4.27 -25.35 8.59
N ALA A 550 4.13 -24.21 9.25
CA ALA A 550 3.79 -22.93 8.64
C ALA A 550 5.04 -22.11 8.23
N ARG A 551 6.24 -22.58 8.57
CA ARG A 551 7.50 -21.97 8.13
C ARG A 551 7.74 -22.26 6.65
N SER A 552 8.28 -21.27 5.96
CA SER A 552 8.62 -21.42 4.55
C SER A 552 9.72 -22.47 4.34
N PRO A 553 9.71 -23.20 3.21
CA PRO A 553 10.82 -24.08 2.84
C PRO A 553 12.13 -23.30 2.68
N ALA A 554 13.25 -24.03 2.69
CA ALA A 554 14.59 -23.47 2.51
C ALA A 554 14.67 -22.63 1.22
N ARG A 555 15.13 -21.38 1.34
CA ARG A 555 15.24 -20.46 0.21
C ARG A 555 16.42 -20.82 -0.68
N ALA A 556 16.35 -20.42 -1.95
CA ALA A 556 17.50 -20.41 -2.83
C ALA A 556 18.65 -19.58 -2.22
N PRO A 557 19.92 -19.90 -2.55
CA PRO A 557 21.08 -19.13 -2.10
C PRO A 557 20.93 -17.64 -2.40
N ALA A 558 21.46 -16.80 -1.50
CA ALA A 558 21.46 -15.36 -1.68
C ALA A 558 22.14 -14.98 -3.00
N LEU A 559 21.49 -14.08 -3.75
CA LEU A 559 22.07 -13.54 -4.97
C LEU A 559 23.13 -12.49 -4.60
N VAL A 560 24.35 -12.73 -5.02
CA VAL A 560 25.49 -11.83 -4.82
C VAL A 560 25.79 -11.12 -6.13
N LEU A 561 25.88 -9.79 -6.09
CA LEU A 561 26.24 -9.00 -7.25
C LEU A 561 27.70 -9.24 -7.63
N LYS A 562 27.95 -9.66 -8.87
CA LYS A 562 29.29 -9.93 -9.41
C LYS A 562 29.73 -8.82 -10.36
N PRO A 563 31.04 -8.63 -10.60
CA PRO A 563 31.53 -7.64 -11.56
C PRO A 563 30.96 -7.83 -12.99
N SER A 564 30.73 -9.08 -13.40
CA SER A 564 30.11 -9.40 -14.70
C SER A 564 28.68 -8.91 -14.84
N ASP A 565 27.99 -8.70 -13.72
CA ASP A 565 26.60 -8.22 -13.70
C ASP A 565 26.53 -6.68 -13.79
N VAL A 566 27.69 -6.02 -13.65
CA VAL A 566 27.84 -4.56 -13.64
C VAL A 566 28.46 -4.06 -14.94
N VAL A 567 29.45 -4.78 -15.48
CA VAL A 567 30.23 -4.31 -16.64
C VAL A 567 29.51 -4.65 -17.94
N GLU A 568 29.13 -3.62 -18.69
CA GLU A 568 28.51 -3.74 -20.01
C GLU A 568 29.45 -3.30 -21.14
N PRO A 569 29.24 -3.78 -22.37
CA PRO A 569 29.92 -3.22 -23.54
C PRO A 569 29.55 -1.73 -23.73
N PRO A 570 30.43 -0.92 -24.33
CA PRO A 570 30.11 0.47 -24.67
C PRO A 570 28.84 0.57 -25.53
N LEU A 571 28.10 1.67 -25.36
CA LEU A 571 26.93 1.93 -26.19
C LEU A 571 27.33 1.93 -27.69
N PRO A 572 26.55 1.27 -28.55
CA PRO A 572 26.78 1.30 -29.98
C PRO A 572 26.58 2.73 -30.50
N ALA A 573 27.29 3.07 -31.58
CA ALA A 573 27.01 4.31 -32.30
C ALA A 573 25.57 4.28 -32.83
N ALA A 574 24.91 5.44 -32.83
CA ALA A 574 23.61 5.57 -33.47
C ALA A 574 23.70 5.15 -34.94
N ALA A 575 22.93 4.13 -35.31
CA ALA A 575 22.87 3.69 -36.70
C ALA A 575 22.39 4.84 -37.58
N ALA A 576 22.99 5.01 -38.76
CA ALA A 576 22.47 5.95 -39.75
C ALA A 576 21.00 5.60 -40.00
N ALA A 577 20.09 6.56 -39.77
CA ALA A 577 18.65 6.33 -39.78
C ALA A 577 18.24 5.55 -41.03
N ALA A 578 18.06 4.24 -40.89
CA ALA A 578 17.54 3.41 -41.94
C ALA A 578 16.08 3.82 -42.09
N ALA A 579 15.66 4.23 -43.28
CA ALA A 579 14.25 4.46 -43.59
C ALA A 579 13.46 3.21 -43.16
N ALA A 580 12.75 3.31 -42.05
CA ALA A 580 12.19 2.15 -41.38
C ALA A 580 10.99 1.60 -42.17
N VAL A 581 11.20 0.48 -42.85
CA VAL A 581 10.18 -0.55 -43.07
C VAL A 581 10.83 -1.90 -42.77
N PRO A 582 10.50 -2.56 -41.65
CA PRO A 582 10.80 -3.97 -41.52
C PRO A 582 10.05 -4.71 -42.62
N LYS A 583 10.76 -5.46 -43.49
CA LYS A 583 10.13 -6.33 -44.48
C LYS A 583 9.19 -7.30 -43.75
N THR A 584 7.89 -7.16 -44.00
CA THR A 584 6.90 -8.18 -43.68
C THR A 584 7.34 -9.49 -44.34
N ALA A 585 7.68 -10.49 -43.54
CA ALA A 585 7.79 -11.86 -44.04
C ALA A 585 6.40 -12.25 -44.57
N GLY A 586 6.27 -12.33 -45.89
CA GLY A 586 5.05 -12.72 -46.55
C GLY A 586 4.69 -14.16 -46.18
N TYR A 587 3.52 -14.34 -45.58
CA TYR A 587 2.84 -15.62 -45.55
C TYR A 587 1.63 -15.55 -46.47
N SER A 588 1.67 -16.37 -47.53
CA SER A 588 0.55 -16.66 -48.40
C SER A 588 -0.54 -17.41 -47.63
N SER A 589 -1.75 -16.85 -47.56
CA SER A 589 -2.95 -17.56 -47.11
C SER A 589 -3.34 -18.65 -48.12
N PRO A 590 -3.75 -19.84 -47.67
CA PRO A 590 -4.79 -20.60 -48.36
C PRO A 590 -6.16 -20.11 -47.88
N ARG A 591 -7.02 -19.73 -48.82
CA ARG A 591 -8.48 -19.65 -48.63
C ARG A 591 -8.99 -21.04 -48.21
N SER A 592 -9.81 -21.10 -47.17
CA SER A 592 -10.82 -22.16 -47.03
C SER A 592 -12.09 -21.55 -46.48
N ASP A 593 -13.11 -21.50 -47.33
CA ASP A 593 -14.48 -21.14 -46.99
C ASP A 593 -15.05 -22.18 -46.01
N ALA A 594 -15.33 -21.77 -44.77
CA ALA A 594 -16.19 -22.50 -43.85
C ALA A 594 -16.86 -21.51 -42.87
N PRO A 595 -18.18 -21.63 -42.61
CA PRO A 595 -18.90 -20.71 -41.73
C PRO A 595 -18.52 -20.95 -40.25
N PRO A 596 -18.71 -19.94 -39.37
CA PRO A 596 -18.22 -20.00 -37.99
C PRO A 596 -19.03 -21.00 -37.15
N PRO A 597 -18.40 -21.85 -36.32
CA PRO A 597 -19.12 -22.59 -35.30
C PRO A 597 -19.46 -21.66 -34.13
N ALA A 598 -20.66 -21.85 -33.59
CA ALA A 598 -21.26 -21.11 -32.51
C ALA A 598 -20.42 -21.13 -31.21
N ALA A 599 -20.61 -20.08 -30.41
CA ALA A 599 -20.02 -19.89 -29.09
C ALA A 599 -20.13 -21.15 -28.21
N ALA A 600 -18.97 -21.70 -27.84
CA ALA A 600 -18.84 -22.69 -26.77
C ALA A 600 -18.03 -22.06 -25.63
N ALA A 601 -18.62 -22.05 -24.45
CA ALA A 601 -18.01 -21.61 -23.21
C ALA A 601 -16.69 -22.36 -22.96
N VAL A 602 -15.61 -21.62 -22.72
CA VAL A 602 -14.33 -22.19 -22.30
C VAL A 602 -14.31 -22.27 -20.78
N THR A 603 -14.54 -23.49 -20.31
CA THR A 603 -14.31 -23.93 -18.94
C THR A 603 -12.84 -23.78 -18.58
N ALA A 604 -12.56 -23.16 -17.44
CA ALA A 604 -11.23 -23.00 -16.87
C ALA A 604 -10.62 -24.37 -16.51
N ILE A 605 -9.38 -24.61 -16.94
CA ILE A 605 -8.53 -25.66 -16.36
C ILE A 605 -7.66 -24.99 -15.30
N SER A 606 -8.04 -25.21 -14.05
CA SER A 606 -7.37 -24.69 -12.87
C SER A 606 -6.17 -25.57 -12.48
N SER A 607 -4.97 -25.00 -12.46
CA SER A 607 -3.85 -25.52 -11.67
C SER A 607 -3.97 -25.00 -10.23
N THR A 608 -4.74 -25.72 -9.41
CA THR A 608 -4.97 -25.45 -7.99
C THR A 608 -3.84 -26.06 -7.14
N ALA A 609 -3.11 -25.24 -6.38
CA ALA A 609 -2.50 -25.68 -5.11
C ALA A 609 -1.95 -24.54 -4.23
N ALA A 610 -1.56 -23.37 -4.76
CA ALA A 610 -0.88 -22.35 -3.95
C ALA A 610 -1.60 -20.99 -3.86
N ALA A 611 -2.57 -20.70 -4.73
CA ALA A 611 -3.23 -19.39 -4.80
C ALA A 611 -4.60 -19.32 -4.07
N CYS A 612 -5.07 -20.44 -3.49
CA CYS A 612 -6.42 -20.50 -2.89
C CYS A 612 -6.51 -19.96 -1.46
N MET A 613 -5.38 -19.70 -0.77
CA MET A 613 -5.42 -19.14 0.59
C MET A 613 -5.54 -17.61 0.65
N ASP A 614 -5.09 -16.89 -0.39
CA ASP A 614 -5.10 -15.41 -0.37
C ASP A 614 -6.42 -14.79 -0.90
N MET A 615 -7.23 -15.55 -1.64
CA MET A 615 -8.50 -15.06 -2.22
C MET A 615 -9.68 -15.03 -1.24
N ALA A 616 -9.58 -15.70 -0.08
CA ALA A 616 -10.67 -15.77 0.89
C ALA A 616 -10.91 -14.44 1.66
N VAL A 617 -9.89 -13.56 1.70
CA VAL A 617 -9.91 -12.34 2.50
C VAL A 617 -10.82 -11.25 1.91
N LEU A 618 -10.96 -11.18 0.57
CA LEU A 618 -11.63 -10.05 -0.06
C LEU A 618 -13.17 -10.16 -0.14
N LEU A 619 -13.72 -11.37 -0.14
CA LEU A 619 -15.18 -11.60 -0.22
C LEU A 619 -15.90 -11.39 1.13
N ALA A 620 -15.16 -11.29 2.23
CA ALA A 620 -15.73 -11.25 3.58
C ALA A 620 -16.26 -9.87 4.02
N TYR A 621 -15.77 -8.77 3.44
CA TYR A 621 -16.23 -7.41 3.80
C TYR A 621 -17.69 -7.12 3.40
N VAL A 622 -18.26 -7.87 2.46
CA VAL A 622 -19.66 -7.72 2.04
C VAL A 622 -20.62 -8.61 2.84
N VAL A 623 -20.11 -9.60 3.58
CA VAL A 623 -20.96 -10.61 4.25
C VAL A 623 -20.91 -10.52 5.78
N ALA A 624 -19.89 -9.92 6.38
CA ALA A 624 -19.78 -9.79 7.84
C ALA A 624 -20.55 -8.60 8.46
N GLY A 625 -21.39 -7.91 7.67
CA GLY A 625 -22.31 -6.86 8.11
C GLY A 625 -23.75 -7.34 8.33
N VAL A 626 -23.97 -8.52 8.93
CA VAL A 626 -25.29 -9.03 9.35
C VAL A 626 -25.25 -9.66 10.76
#